data_AF-A0A7X7S0I4-F1
#
_entry.id   AF-A0A7X7S0I4-F1
#
_cell.length_a   1.000
_cell.length_b   1.000
_cell.length_c   1.000
_cell.angle_alpha   90.00
_cell.angle_beta   90.00
_cell.angle_gamma   90.00
#
_symmetry.space_group_name_H-M   'P 1'
#
loop_
_entity.id
_entity.type
_entity.pdbx_description
1 polymer ?
#
loop_
_entity_poly.entity_id
_entity_poly.type
_entity_poly.pdbx_seq_one_letter_code
_entity_poly.pdbx_strand_id
1 'polypeptide(L)' 'MPAGSVCNDSRNIEPGDIFVAIKTEQNDGHNYVEAAFKAGAVAAIVDRKASLS' A
#
# COMPACT_ATOMS: atom_id res chain seq x y z
N MET A 1 5.29 10.27 13.63
CA MET A 1 4.41 9.17 14.05
C MET A 1 5.14 7.87 13.78
N PRO A 2 5.14 6.88 14.69
CA PRO A 2 5.70 5.56 14.39
C PRO A 2 4.83 4.86 13.34
N ALA A 3 5.47 4.05 12.49
CA ALA A 3 4.74 3.19 11.58
C ALA A 3 4.04 2.06 12.36
N GLY A 4 2.80 1.76 11.97
CA GLY A 4 1.98 0.67 12.49
C GLY A 4 2.37 -0.68 11.91
N SER A 5 1.37 -1.47 11.55
CA SER A 5 1.56 -2.81 10.98
C SER A 5 1.91 -2.74 9.50
N VAL A 6 2.42 -3.86 8.96
CA VAL A 6 2.68 -4.01 7.53
C VAL A 6 1.54 -4.81 6.91
N CYS A 7 0.87 -4.24 5.92
CA CYS A 7 -0.30 -4.81 5.26
C CYS A 7 -0.09 -4.86 3.74
N ASN A 8 -0.41 -5.99 3.12
CA ASN A 8 -0.33 -6.16 1.66
C ASN A 8 -1.70 -6.18 0.96
N ASP A 9 -2.79 -6.09 1.72
CA ASP A 9 -4.15 -5.94 1.19
C ASP A 9 -4.68 -4.54 1.53
N SER A 10 -4.92 -3.73 0.51
CA SER A 10 -5.33 -2.33 0.69
C SER A 10 -6.70 -2.17 1.36
N ARG A 11 -7.52 -3.24 1.40
CA ARG A 11 -8.84 -3.22 2.04
C ARG A 11 -8.76 -3.35 3.56
N ASN A 12 -7.61 -3.79 4.06
CA ASN A 12 -7.38 -4.06 5.48
C ASN A 12 -6.39 -3.08 6.12
N ILE A 13 -6.05 -1.99 5.41
CA ILE A 13 -5.18 -0.93 5.89
C ILE A 13 -5.87 -0.13 6.99
N GLU A 14 -5.17 0.08 8.09
CA GLU A 14 -5.58 0.99 9.15
C GLU A 14 -4.72 2.27 9.13
N PRO A 15 -5.24 3.39 9.69
CA PRO A 15 -4.45 4.61 9.82
C PRO A 15 -3.15 4.38 10.60
N GLY A 16 -2.01 4.65 9.96
CA GLY A 16 -0.69 4.38 10.53
C GLY A 16 0.05 3.21 9.89
N ASP A 17 -0.62 2.35 9.13
CA ASP A 17 0.00 1.15 8.53
C ASP A 17 0.91 1.46 7.34
N ILE A 18 1.77 0.50 7.01
CA ILE A 18 2.58 0.51 5.79
C ILE A 18 1.97 -0.47 4.80
N PHE A 19 1.69 0.00 3.59
CA PHE A 19 1.22 -0.85 2.49
C PHE A 19 2.39 -1.48 1.74
N VAL A 20 2.30 -2.75 1.36
CA VAL A 20 3.30 -3.42 0.51
C VAL A 20 2.66 -3.86 -0.79
N ALA A 21 3.08 -3.22 -1.88
CA ALA A 21 2.62 -3.54 -3.23
C ALA A 21 3.33 -4.80 -3.73
N ILE A 22 2.67 -5.95 -3.59
CA ILE A 22 3.16 -7.22 -4.13
C ILE A 22 2.51 -7.47 -5.49
N LYS A 23 3.32 -7.74 -6.52
CA LYS A 23 2.84 -8.18 -7.81
C LYS A 23 2.73 -9.71 -7.82
N THR A 24 1.56 -10.22 -8.15
CA THR A 24 1.29 -11.63 -8.41
C THR A 24 0.90 -11.82 -9.88
N GLU A 25 0.72 -13.06 -10.33
CA GLU A 25 0.27 -13.34 -11.70
C GLU A 25 -1.12 -12.77 -12.00
N GLN A 26 -1.98 -12.69 -11.00
CA GLN A 26 -3.38 -12.27 -11.15
C GLN A 26 -3.59 -10.79 -10.82
N ASN A 27 -2.69 -10.18 -10.04
CA ASN A 27 -2.92 -8.83 -9.53
C ASN A 27 -1.63 -8.04 -9.35
N ASP A 28 -1.70 -6.74 -9.54
CA ASP A 28 -0.58 -5.83 -9.32
C ASP A 28 -0.88 -4.89 -8.15
N GLY A 29 -0.24 -5.12 -7.00
CA GLY A 29 -0.41 -4.30 -5.79
C GLY A 29 -0.14 -2.81 -5.99
N HIS A 30 0.63 -2.43 -7.01
CA HIS A 30 0.95 -1.04 -7.30
C HIS A 30 -0.30 -0.23 -7.67
N ASN A 31 -1.32 -0.87 -8.25
CA ASN A 31 -2.60 -0.24 -8.60
C ASN A 31 -3.42 0.18 -7.37
N TYR A 32 -3.05 -0.30 -6.18
CA TYR A 32 -3.80 -0.07 -4.94
C TYR A 32 -3.08 0.87 -3.97
N VAL A 33 -1.93 1.42 -4.36
CA VAL A 33 -1.14 2.32 -3.52
C VAL A 33 -1.94 3.58 -3.16
N GLU A 34 -2.64 4.19 -4.13
CA GLU A 34 -3.53 5.32 -3.85
C GLU A 34 -4.67 4.97 -2.89
N ALA A 35 -5.25 3.78 -3.04
CA ALA A 35 -6.33 3.32 -2.16
C ALA A 35 -5.82 3.11 -0.73
N ALA A 36 -4.61 2.55 -0.57
CA ALA A 36 -3.98 2.38 0.74
C ALA A 36 -3.69 3.73 1.42
N PHE A 37 -3.18 4.72 0.68
CA PHE A 37 -2.99 6.07 1.24
C PHE A 37 -4.31 6.72 1.63
N LYS A 38 -5.38 6.55 0.82
CA LYS A 38 -6.73 7.03 1.17
C LYS A 38 -7.30 6.35 2.42
N ALA A 39 -6.91 5.10 2.69
CA ALA A 39 -7.27 4.37 3.90
C ALA A 39 -6.44 4.77 5.14
N GLY A 40 -5.38 5.56 4.97
CA GLY A 40 -4.56 6.08 6.07
C GLY A 40 -3.18 5.43 6.20
N ALA A 41 -2.72 4.69 5.19
CA ALA A 41 -1.34 4.21 5.16
C ALA A 41 -0.37 5.41 5.22
N VAL A 42 0.70 5.26 6.01
CA VAL A 42 1.73 6.31 6.16
C VAL A 42 2.87 6.14 5.16
N ALA A 43 3.02 4.95 4.59
CA ALA A 43 4.02 4.64 3.57
C ALA A 43 3.55 3.48 2.69
N ALA A 44 4.14 3.38 1.50
CA ALA A 44 3.99 2.25 0.60
C ALA A 44 5.36 1.73 0.15
N ILE A 45 5.57 0.42 0.25
CA ILE A 45 6.74 -0.27 -0.29
C ILE A 45 6.36 -0.78 -1.67
N VAL A 46 7.11 -0.35 -2.68
CA VAL A 46 6.90 -0.67 -4.08
C VAL A 46 8.22 -1.12 -4.71
N ASP A 47 8.16 -2.08 -5.63
CA ASP A 47 9.35 -2.55 -6.37
C ASP A 47 9.69 -1.63 -7.54
N ARG A 48 8.67 -0.92 -8.05
CA ARG A 48 8.80 0.06 -9.14
C ARG A 48 8.03 1.32 -8.82
N LYS A 49 8.37 2.40 -9.52
CA LYS A 49 7.71 3.70 -9.36
C LYS A 49 6.21 3.55 -9.64
N ALA A 50 5.39 3.73 -8.61
CA ALA A 50 3.96 3.86 -8.76
C ALA A 50 3.68 5.23 -9.41
N SER A 51 2.86 5.24 -10.47
CA SER A 51 2.36 6.49 -11.03
C SER A 51 1.21 6.96 -10.14
N LEU A 52 1.51 7.86 -9.20
CA LEU A 52 0.53 8.52 -8.35
C LEU A 52 0.20 9.86 -9.02
N SER A 53 -1.09 10.13 -9.26
CA SER A 53 -1.57 11.38 -9.86
C SER A 53 -1.91 12.42 -8.82
#